data_AF-A0AAV4K0G7-F1
#
_entry.id   AF-A0AAV4K0G7-F1
#
_cell.length_a   1.000
_cell.length_b   1.000
_cell.length_c   1.000
_cell.angle_alpha   90.00
_cell.angle_beta   90.00
_cell.angle_gamma   90.00
#
_symmetry.space_group_name_H-M   'P 1'
#
loop_
_entity.id
_entity.type
_entity.pdbx_description
1 polymer ?
#
loop_
_entity_poly.entity_id
_entity_poly.type
_entity_poly.pdbx_seq_one_letter_code
_entity_poly.pdbx_strand_id
1 'polypeptide(L)' 'MNTAQVYAPTNEVTDEEKDLFYNRLQGVVEKLPKEDMNIVMGDLNAKVGVDNRSNEEVMGMHGLGEANDNDLLLRALSTN' A
#
# COMPACT_ATOMS: atom_id res chain seq x y z
N MET A 1 3.80 -7.21 18.63
CA MET A 1 3.19 -6.13 17.80
C MET A 1 4.31 -5.40 17.11
N ASN A 2 4.27 -5.33 15.78
CA ASN A 2 5.27 -4.70 14.96
C ASN A 2 4.67 -3.53 14.18
N THR A 3 5.43 -2.45 14.04
CA THR A 3 5.01 -1.26 13.30
C THR A 3 6.07 -0.91 12.27
N ALA A 4 5.66 -0.75 11.01
CA ALA A 4 6.49 -0.21 9.94
C ALA A 4 5.92 1.15 9.52
N GLN A 5 6.68 2.21 9.72
CA GLN A 5 6.33 3.54 9.24
C GLN A 5 7.05 3.81 7.92
N VAL A 6 6.30 4.23 6.91
CA VAL A 6 6.83 4.43 5.56
C VAL A 6 6.49 5.81 4.99
N TYR A 7 7.29 6.24 4.03
CA TYR A 7 7.02 7.37 3.15
C TYR A 7 7.26 6.89 1.72
N ALA A 8 6.19 6.70 0.96
CA ALA A 8 6.28 6.21 -0.42
C ALA A 8 6.73 7.33 -1.37
N PRO A 9 7.35 6.98 -2.51
CA PRO A 9 7.61 7.92 -3.58
C PRO A 9 6.32 8.65 -4.04
N THR A 10 6.46 9.87 -4.54
CA THR A 10 5.30 10.61 -5.09
C THR A 10 4.86 9.99 -6.42
N ASN A 11 3.66 10.28 -6.92
CA ASN A 11 3.15 9.59 -8.11
C ASN A 11 3.93 9.93 -9.40
N GLU A 12 4.71 11.00 -9.38
CA GLU A 12 5.47 11.53 -10.52
C GLU A 12 6.82 10.82 -10.74
N VAL A 13 7.28 10.01 -9.77
CA VAL A 13 8.50 9.20 -9.95
C VAL A 13 8.27 8.06 -10.95
N THR A 14 9.35 7.45 -11.43
CA THR A 14 9.23 6.37 -12.42
C THR A 14 8.62 5.11 -11.81
N ASP A 15 8.01 4.27 -12.65
CA ASP A 15 7.42 3.01 -12.20
C ASP A 15 8.47 2.08 -11.59
N GLU A 16 9.72 2.10 -12.10
CA GLU A 16 10.81 1.33 -11.52
C GLU A 16 11.15 1.78 -10.09
N GLU A 17 11.08 3.08 -9.81
CA GLU A 17 11.32 3.63 -8.47
C GLU A 17 10.18 3.25 -7.50
N LYS A 18 8.93 3.28 -7.97
CA LYS A 18 7.77 2.81 -7.19
C LYS A 18 7.89 1.30 -6.92
N ASP A 19 8.15 0.50 -7.95
CA ASP A 19 8.30 -0.95 -7.83
C ASP A 19 9.42 -1.32 -6.86
N LEU A 20 10.56 -0.64 -6.91
CA LEU A 20 11.66 -0.86 -5.97
C LEU A 20 11.21 -0.61 -4.52
N PHE A 21 10.45 0.46 -4.29
CA PHE A 21 9.91 0.77 -2.97
C PHE A 21 8.91 -0.28 -2.48
N TYR A 22 7.90 -0.62 -3.27
CA TYR A 22 6.85 -1.57 -2.88
C TYR A 22 7.39 -2.99 -2.72
N ASN A 23 8.31 -3.43 -3.58
CA ASN A 23 9.00 -4.73 -3.43
C ASN A 23 9.81 -4.79 -2.13
N ARG A 24 10.49 -3.70 -1.76
CA ARG A 24 11.23 -3.63 -0.50
C ARG A 24 10.27 -3.66 0.70
N LEU A 25 9.16 -2.93 0.62
CA LEU A 25 8.14 -2.91 1.67
C LEU A 25 7.51 -4.30 1.85
N GLN A 26 7.15 -4.97 0.75
CA GLN A 26 6.67 -6.36 0.78
C GLN A 26 7.68 -7.28 1.48
N GLY A 27 8.96 -7.20 1.11
CA GLY A 27 10.00 -8.01 1.76
C GLY A 27 10.23 -7.69 3.24
N VAL A 28 9.78 -6.53 3.74
CA VAL A 28 9.73 -6.23 5.18
C VAL A 28 8.50 -6.87 5.81
N VAL A 29 7.31 -6.69 5.20
CA VAL A 29 6.04 -7.26 5.68
C VAL A 29 6.10 -8.79 5.78
N GLU A 30 6.67 -9.46 4.78
CA GLU A 30 6.82 -10.92 4.75
C GLU A 30 7.72 -11.48 5.85
N LYS A 31 8.63 -10.67 6.38
CA LYS A 31 9.53 -11.05 7.48
C LYS A 31 8.92 -10.85 8.86
N LEU A 32 7.81 -10.12 8.96
CA LEU A 32 7.14 -9.91 10.24
C LEU A 32 6.47 -11.21 10.70
N PRO A 33 6.53 -11.55 12.00
CA PRO A 33 5.81 -12.72 12.53
C PRO A 33 4.31 -12.61 12.25
N LYS A 34 3.71 -13.67 11.70
CA LYS A 34 2.28 -13.68 11.32
C LYS A 34 1.33 -13.79 12.52
N GLU A 35 1.85 -14.31 13.63
CA GLU A 35 1.12 -14.48 14.89
C GLU A 35 1.00 -13.16 15.66
N ASP A 36 1.82 -12.16 15.32
CA ASP A 36 1.83 -10.84 15.92
C ASP A 36 0.96 -9.85 15.11
N MET A 37 0.37 -8.88 15.81
CA MET A 37 -0.24 -7.73 15.16
C MET A 37 0.83 -6.90 14.43
N ASN A 38 0.71 -6.81 13.11
CA ASN A 38 1.60 -6.03 12.25
C ASN A 38 0.84 -4.83 11.68
N ILE A 39 1.39 -3.62 11.84
CA ILE A 39 0.82 -2.38 11.31
C ILE A 39 1.81 -1.73 10.35
N VAL A 40 1.41 -1.59 9.10
CA VAL A 40 2.10 -0.72 8.13
C VAL A 40 1.33 0.60 8.07
N MET A 41 2.01 1.72 8.30
CA MET A 41 1.39 3.04 8.33
C MET A 41 2.35 4.11 7.80
N GLY A 42 1.83 5.31 7.55
CA GLY A 42 2.63 6.44 7.10
C GLY A 42 1.99 7.13 5.89
N ASP A 43 2.80 7.86 5.14
CA ASP A 43 2.35 8.51 3.92
C ASP A 43 2.70 7.63 2.73
N LEU A 44 1.68 7.05 2.11
CA LEU A 44 1.83 6.17 0.97
C LEU A 44 1.70 6.91 -0.36
N ASN A 45 1.47 8.23 -0.34
CA ASN A 45 1.22 9.03 -1.55
C ASN A 45 0.16 8.42 -2.50
N ALA A 46 -0.72 7.57 -1.96
CA ALA A 46 -1.78 6.90 -2.68
C ALA A 46 -3.04 7.80 -2.65
N LYS A 47 -3.60 8.07 -3.82
CA LYS A 47 -4.94 8.64 -3.95
C LYS A 47 -5.88 7.47 -4.10
N VAL A 48 -6.52 7.09 -2.99
CA VAL A 48 -7.44 5.96 -2.97
C VAL A 48 -8.76 6.41 -3.61
N GLY A 49 -9.06 5.88 -4.80
CA GLY A 49 -10.26 6.24 -5.55
C GLY A 49 -11.56 5.78 -4.89
N VAL A 50 -12.70 6.23 -5.40
CA VAL A 50 -14.02 5.83 -4.85
C VAL A 50 -14.40 4.36 -5.14
N ASP A 51 -13.81 3.76 -6.18
CA ASP A 51 -14.13 2.40 -6.60
C ASP A 51 -13.35 1.36 -5.78
N ASN A 52 -14.07 0.65 -4.92
CA ASN A 52 -13.55 -0.46 -4.12
C ASN A 52 -13.97 -1.84 -4.66
N ARG A 53 -14.56 -1.92 -5.85
CA ARG A 53 -14.93 -3.21 -6.45
C ARG A 53 -13.70 -4.12 -6.53
N SER A 54 -13.87 -5.38 -6.14
CA SER A 54 -12.80 -6.38 -6.05
C SER A 54 -11.72 -6.11 -4.99
N ASN A 55 -11.89 -5.11 -4.13
CA ASN A 55 -10.99 -4.79 -3.00
C ASN A 55 -11.77 -4.62 -1.69
N GLU A 56 -13.02 -5.07 -1.62
CA GLU A 56 -13.96 -4.80 -0.52
C GLU A 56 -13.47 -5.34 0.84
N GLU A 57 -12.63 -6.39 0.82
CA GLU A 57 -12.06 -6.99 2.03
C GLU A 57 -10.92 -6.16 2.63
N VAL A 58 -10.20 -5.39 1.80
CA VAL A 58 -8.99 -4.64 2.19
C VAL A 58 -9.17 -3.13 2.13
N MET A 59 -10.21 -2.64 1.45
CA MET A 59 -10.45 -1.23 1.17
C MET A 59 -11.87 -0.80 1.57
N GLY A 60 -11.94 0.29 2.34
CA GLY A 60 -13.22 0.92 2.72
C GLY A 60 -13.88 1.71 1.58
N MET A 61 -15.18 1.98 1.72
CA MET A 61 -16.01 2.62 0.67
C MET A 61 -15.88 4.15 0.57
N HIS A 62 -14.98 4.78 1.33
CA HIS A 62 -14.93 6.24 1.50
C HIS A 62 -13.78 6.91 0.73
N GLY A 63 -13.24 6.24 -0.29
CA GLY A 63 -12.25 6.83 -1.19
C GLY A 63 -12.82 7.99 -2.01
N LEU A 64 -11.94 8.87 -2.50
CA LEU A 64 -12.33 10.09 -3.23
C LEU A 64 -11.54 10.21 -4.53
N GLY A 65 -12.25 10.54 -5.62
CA GLY A 65 -11.66 10.74 -6.93
C GLY A 65 -11.21 9.44 -7.59
N GLU A 66 -10.22 9.56 -8.46
CA GLU A 66 -9.63 8.44 -9.22
C GLU A 66 -8.38 7.91 -8.51
N ALA A 67 -8.23 6.58 -8.57
CA ALA A 67 -7.05 5.88 -8.08
C ALA A 67 -5.80 6.33 -8.85
N ASN A 68 -4.69 6.54 -8.16
CA ASN A 68 -3.38 6.70 -8.81
C ASN A 68 -2.56 5.41 -8.78
N ASP A 69 -1.40 5.40 -9.41
CA ASP A 69 -0.56 4.20 -9.51
C ASP A 69 -0.14 3.69 -8.14
N ASN A 70 0.14 4.61 -7.20
CA ASN A 70 0.46 4.26 -5.81
C ASN A 70 -0.71 3.55 -5.09
N ASP A 71 -1.97 3.84 -5.42
CA ASP A 71 -3.13 3.10 -4.91
C ASP A 71 -3.15 1.67 -5.46
N LEU A 72 -2.88 1.48 -6.76
CA LEU A 72 -2.82 0.15 -7.37
C LEU A 72 -1.73 -0.73 -6.72
N LEU A 73 -0.54 -0.16 -6.50
CA LEU A 73 0.57 -0.85 -5.83
C LEU A 73 0.29 -1.12 -4.35
N LEU A 74 -0.40 -0.19 -3.67
CA LEU A 74 -0.83 -0.39 -2.28
C LEU A 74 -1.83 -1.53 -2.15
N ARG A 75 -2.81 -1.62 -3.07
CA ARG A 75 -3.77 -2.72 -3.11
C ARG A 75 -3.06 -4.06 -3.30
N ALA A 76 -2.13 -4.13 -4.25
CA ALA A 76 -1.33 -5.34 -4.48
C ALA A 76 -0.52 -5.78 -3.24
N LEU A 77 -0.01 -4.84 -2.44
CA LEU A 77 0.64 -5.15 -1.16
C LEU A 77 -0.34 -5.73 -0.14
N SER A 78 -1.59 -5.26 -0.12
CA SER A 78 -2.61 -5.64 0.87
C SER A 78 -3.29 -6.98 0.63
N THR A 79 -3.17 -7.54 -0.57
CA THR A 79 -3.85 -8.78 -0.98
C THR A 79 -2.97 -10.04 -0.91
N ASN A 80 -1.75 -9.96 -0.37
CA ASN A 80 -0.78 -11.07 -0.25
C ASN A 80 -0.77 -11.76 1.12
#